data_AF-A0A351J7C0-F1
#
_entry.id   AF-A0A351J7C0-F1
#
_cell.length_a   1.000
_cell.length_b   1.000
_cell.length_c   1.000
_cell.angle_alpha   90.00
_cell.angle_beta   90.00
_cell.angle_gamma   90.00
#
_symmetry.space_group_name_H-M   'P 1'
#
loop_
_entity.id
_entity.type
_entity.pdbx_description
1 polymer ?
#
loop_
_entity_poly.entity_id
_entity_poly.type
_entity_poly.pdbx_seq_one_letter_code
_entity_poly.pdbx_strand_id
1 'polypeptide(L)'
;MNCVDYVIALAGNPNTGKSTVFNALTGLNQHTGNWPGKTVAQATGSYVYNHKKYTLADLPGTYSLLAASVEEQIARDFLLFGNPQAT
;
A
#
# COMPACT_ATOMS: atom_id res chain seq x y z
N MET A 1 25.64 6.16 -4.16
CA MET A 1 24.50 6.01 -5.09
C MET A 1 23.25 6.14 -4.24
N ASN A 2 22.65 7.34 -4.17
CA ASN A 2 21.46 7.55 -3.35
C ASN A 2 20.27 6.89 -4.05
N CYS A 3 19.85 5.73 -3.53
CA CYS A 3 18.59 5.12 -3.92
C CYS A 3 17.46 5.97 -3.32
N VAL A 4 16.79 6.77 -4.15
CA VAL A 4 15.56 7.44 -3.74
C VAL A 4 14.47 6.37 -3.73
N ASP A 5 13.94 6.07 -2.54
CA ASP A 5 12.83 5.13 -2.36
C ASP A 5 11.51 5.89 -2.58
N TYR A 6 10.77 5.52 -3.63
CA TYR A 6 9.43 6.06 -3.90
C TYR A 6 8.38 5.16 -3.27
N VAL A 7 7.38 5.73 -2.62
CA VAL A 7 6.25 5.03 -2.03
C VAL A 7 5.02 5.19 -2.94
N ILE A 8 4.39 4.07 -3.28
CA ILE A 8 3.15 4.02 -4.06
C ILE A 8 2.10 3.32 -3.21
N ALA A 9 0.95 3.96 -3.02
CA ALA A 9 -0.22 3.33 -2.41
C ALA A 9 -1.04 2.58 -3.48
N LEU A 10 -1.46 1.35 -3.21
CA LEU A 10 -2.48 0.68 -4.02
C LEU A 10 -3.84 0.83 -3.32
N ALA A 11 -4.64 1.80 -3.76
CA ALA A 11 -5.99 2.04 -3.26
C ALA A 11 -7.06 1.51 -4.22
N GLY A 12 -8.25 1.21 -3.69
CA GLY A 12 -9.42 0.84 -4.50
C GLY A 12 -10.32 -0.20 -3.85
N ASN A 13 -11.50 -0.42 -4.43
CA ASN A 13 -12.55 -1.25 -3.84
C ASN A 13 -12.09 -2.69 -3.53
N PRO A 14 -12.74 -3.38 -2.59
CA PRO A 14 -12.58 -4.83 -2.44
C PRO A 14 -12.75 -5.58 -3.76
N ASN A 15 -11.97 -6.65 -3.96
CA ASN A 15 -12.08 -7.56 -5.10
C ASN A 15 -11.84 -6.94 -6.50
N THR A 16 -11.12 -5.81 -6.61
CA THR A 16 -10.77 -5.18 -7.91
C THR A 16 -9.40 -5.55 -8.47
N GLY A 17 -8.68 -6.50 -7.84
CA GLY A 17 -7.39 -6.98 -8.33
C GLY A 17 -6.15 -6.25 -7.79
N LYS A 18 -6.27 -5.43 -6.74
CA LYS A 18 -5.12 -4.78 -6.07
C LYS A 18 -4.03 -5.77 -5.69
N SER A 19 -4.38 -6.86 -5.02
CA SER A 19 -3.43 -7.89 -4.61
C SER A 19 -2.77 -8.59 -5.82
N THR A 20 -3.46 -8.69 -6.96
CA THR A 20 -2.86 -9.19 -8.22
C THR A 20 -1.76 -8.26 -8.71
N VAL A 21 -2.03 -6.94 -8.75
CA VAL A 21 -1.02 -5.94 -9.14
C VAL A 21 0.14 -5.91 -8.15
N PHE A 22 -0.16 -5.92 -6.85
CA PHE A 22 0.84 -5.95 -5.78
C PHE A 22 1.79 -7.15 -5.94
N ASN A 23 1.23 -8.36 -6.11
CA ASN A 23 2.02 -9.58 -6.26
C ASN A 23 2.84 -9.59 -7.55
N ALA A 24 2.26 -9.13 -8.67
CA ALA A 24 2.95 -9.08 -9.95
C ALA A 24 4.18 -8.14 -9.91
N LEU A 25 4.09 -7.03 -9.19
CA LEU A 25 5.17 -6.05 -9.10
C LEU A 25 6.23 -6.44 -8.06
N THR A 26 5.82 -6.94 -6.89
CA THR A 26 6.73 -7.15 -5.75
C THR A 26 7.34 -8.56 -5.70
N GLY A 27 6.71 -9.56 -6.34
CA GLY A 27 7.16 -10.95 -6.29
C GLY A 27 7.32 -11.45 -4.86
N LEU A 28 8.49 -11.98 -4.52
CA LEU A 28 8.80 -12.46 -3.16
C LEU A 28 9.32 -11.37 -2.21
N ASN A 29 9.53 -10.14 -2.68
CA ASN A 29 10.08 -9.04 -1.88
C ASN A 29 8.96 -8.31 -1.13
N GLN A 30 8.25 -9.05 -0.29
CA GLN A 30 7.08 -8.59 0.46
C GLN A 30 7.30 -8.75 1.97
N HIS A 31 6.73 -7.84 2.73
CA HIS A 31 6.61 -7.90 4.18
C HIS A 31 5.15 -7.74 4.57
N THR A 32 4.66 -8.69 5.37
CA THR A 32 3.32 -8.67 5.94
C THR A 32 3.37 -8.45 7.44
N GLY A 33 2.35 -7.78 7.96
CA GLY A 33 2.18 -7.47 9.37
C GLY A 33 0.78 -6.96 9.64
N ASN A 34 0.63 -6.18 10.70
CA ASN A 34 -0.61 -5.46 10.99
C ASN A 34 -0.35 -3.97 10.99
N TRP A 35 -1.38 -3.19 10.62
CA TRP A 35 -1.32 -1.74 10.75
C TRP A 35 -1.12 -1.33 12.22
N PRO A 36 -0.33 -0.29 12.52
CA PRO A 36 -0.02 0.11 13.89
C PRO A 36 -1.26 0.30 14.76
N GLY A 37 -1.35 -0.47 15.85
CA GLY A 37 -2.48 -0.42 16.78
C GLY A 37 -3.80 -1.00 16.25
N LYS A 38 -3.77 -1.74 15.14
CA LYS A 38 -4.96 -2.35 14.51
C LYS A 38 -4.74 -3.86 14.29
N THR A 39 -5.83 -4.60 14.13
CA THR A 39 -5.81 -6.02 13.74
C THR A 39 -5.89 -6.24 12.23
N VAL A 40 -5.95 -5.15 11.46
CA VAL A 40 -6.03 -5.19 10.00
C VAL A 40 -4.65 -5.51 9.44
N ALA A 41 -4.58 -6.49 8.55
CA ALA A 41 -3.34 -6.88 7.90
C ALA A 41 -2.77 -5.73 7.04
N GLN A 42 -1.45 -5.61 7.06
CA GLN A 42 -0.69 -4.70 6.22
C GLN A 42 0.23 -5.53 5.34
N ALA A 43 0.27 -5.23 4.04
CA ALA A 43 1.25 -5.77 3.13
C ALA A 43 2.02 -4.62 2.48
N THR A 44 3.34 -4.71 2.54
CA THR A 44 4.25 -3.82 1.82
C THR A 44 5.21 -4.66 0.99
N GLY A 45 5.66 -4.15 -0.14
CA GLY A 45 6.65 -4.85 -0.94
C GLY A 45 7.47 -3.88 -1.75
N SER A 46 8.56 -4.35 -2.35
CA SER A 46 9.41 -3.47 -3.15
C SER A 46 9.84 -4.10 -4.45
N TYR A 47 10.06 -3.25 -5.45
CA TYR A 47 10.64 -3.62 -6.73
C TYR A 47 11.56 -2.52 -7.26
N VAL A 48 12.40 -2.88 -8.21
CA VAL A 48 13.32 -1.94 -8.87
C VAL A 48 12.90 -1.78 -10.32
N TYR A 49 12.80 -0.53 -10.76
CA TYR A 49 12.55 -0.18 -12.15
C TYR A 49 13.40 1.04 -12.52
N ASN A 50 14.09 1.00 -13.66
CA ASN A 50 15.00 2.06 -14.13
C ASN A 50 15.98 2.55 -13.04
N HIS A 51 16.62 1.61 -12.34
CA HIS A 51 17.58 1.88 -11.24
C HIS A 51 17.00 2.71 -10.08
N LYS A 52 15.67 2.76 -9.93
CA LYS A 52 14.96 3.35 -8.79
C LYS A 52 14.20 2.28 -8.04
N LYS A 53 14.18 2.38 -6.71
CA LYS A 53 13.43 1.46 -5.86
C LYS A 53 12.06 2.05 -5.56
N TYR A 54 11.04 1.22 -5.72
CA TYR A 54 9.66 1.54 -5.44
C TYR A 54 9.17 0.63 -4.32
N THR A 55 8.56 1.21 -3.30
CA THR A 55 7.89 0.53 -2.20
C THR A 55 6.40 0.66 -2.42
N LEU A 56 5.70 -0.46 -2.52
CA LEU A 56 4.26 -0.52 -2.64
C LEU A 56 3.65 -0.81 -1.27
N ALA A 57 2.63 -0.04 -0.91
CA ALA A 57 1.77 -0.31 0.23
C ALA A 57 0.40 -0.73 -0.28
N ASP A 58 -0.02 -1.97 0.01
CA ASP A 58 -1.38 -2.44 -0.29
C ASP A 58 -2.32 -1.92 0.78
N LEU A 59 -3.24 -1.02 0.40
CA LEU A 59 -4.23 -0.49 1.32
C LEU A 59 -5.44 -1.41 1.39
N PRO A 60 -6.14 -1.48 2.54
CA PRO A 60 -7.40 -2.20 2.64
C PRO A 60 -8.35 -1.78 1.51
N GLY A 61 -9.06 -2.74 0.95
CA GLY A 61 -10.08 -2.43 -0.05
C GLY A 61 -11.24 -1.68 0.59
N THR A 62 -11.55 -0.47 0.12
CA THR A 62 -12.63 0.34 0.67
C THR A 62 -13.50 0.93 -0.44
N TYR A 63 -14.81 1.07 -0.17
CA TYR A 63 -15.76 1.71 -1.09
C TYR A 63 -15.88 3.22 -0.85
N SER A 64 -15.39 3.70 0.30
CA SER A 64 -15.39 5.11 0.66
C SER A 64 -14.14 5.46 1.49
N LEU A 65 -13.93 6.75 1.73
CA LEU A 65 -12.94 7.29 2.64
C LEU A 65 -13.60 8.07 3.79
N LEU A 66 -14.88 7.76 4.09
CA LEU A 66 -15.62 8.39 5.18
C LEU A 66 -15.11 7.97 6.56
N ALA A 67 -14.26 6.94 6.63
CA ALA A 67 -13.65 6.43 7.85
C ALA A 67 -14.68 5.84 8.84
N ALA A 68 -15.76 5.29 8.29
CA ALA A 68 -16.81 4.61 9.04
C ALA A 68 -16.36 3.22 9.51
N SER A 69 -15.33 2.63 8.88
CA SER A 69 -14.66 1.40 9.32
C SER A 69 -13.17 1.62 9.60
N VAL A 70 -12.53 0.64 10.25
CA VAL A 70 -11.09 0.66 10.52
C VAL A 70 -10.27 0.62 9.22
N GLU A 71 -10.73 -0.14 8.23
CA GLU A 71 -10.15 -0.23 6.90
C GLU A 71 -10.20 1.13 6.18
N GLU A 72 -11.35 1.80 6.23
CA GLU A 72 -11.52 3.14 5.67
C GLU A 72 -10.65 4.18 6.38
N GLN A 73 -10.53 4.09 7.71
CA GLN A 73 -9.61 4.92 8.49
C GLN A 73 -8.17 4.70 8.04
N ILE A 74 -7.72 3.45 7.95
CA ILE A 74 -6.36 3.10 7.53
C ILE A 74 -6.07 3.65 6.13
N ALA A 75 -6.97 3.39 5.18
CA ALA A 75 -6.80 3.85 3.80
C ALA A 75 -6.72 5.38 3.74
N ARG A 76 -7.66 6.08 4.40
CA ARG A 76 -7.68 7.55 4.43
C ARG A 76 -6.42 8.12 5.10
N ASP A 77 -6.06 7.61 6.27
CA ASP A 77 -4.96 8.15 7.05
C ASP A 77 -3.62 7.93 6.33
N PHE A 78 -3.44 6.80 5.64
CA PHE A 78 -2.25 6.59 4.81
C PHE A 78 -2.19 7.56 3.62
N LEU A 79 -3.32 7.80 2.94
CA LEU A 79 -3.37 8.74 1.81
C LEU A 79 -3.09 10.18 2.24
N LEU A 80 -3.52 10.58 3.44
CA LEU A 80 -3.34 11.93 3.97
C LEU A 80 -1.96 12.14 4.61
N PHE A 81 -1.43 11.15 5.31
CA PHE A 81 -0.26 11.32 6.19
C PHE A 81 0.92 10.39 5.87
N GLY A 82 0.69 9.35 5.07
CA GLY A 82 1.73 8.40 4.64
C GLY A 82 2.70 8.94 3.59
N ASN A 83 2.43 10.13 3.04
CA ASN A 83 3.21 10.80 1.99
C ASN A 83 3.53 9.90 0.77
N PRO A 84 2.54 9.20 0.18
CA PRO A 84 2.79 8.46 -1.05
C PRO A 84 3.10 9.43 -2.20
N GLN A 85 4.08 9.09 -3.05
CA GLN A 85 4.38 9.86 -4.26
C GLN A 85 3.37 9.57 -5.39
N ALA A 86 2.63 8.46 -5.30
CA ALA A 86 1.53 8.13 -6.19
C ALA A 86 0.48 7.24 -5.49
N THR A 87 -0.77 7.28 -5.95
CA THR A 87 -1.89 6.47 -5.48
C THR A 87 -2.66 5.92 -6.67
#